data_AF-A0A061DPY1-F1
#
_entry.id   AF-A0A061DPY1-F1
#
_cell.length_a   1.000
_cell.length_b   1.000
_cell.length_c   1.000
_cell.angle_alpha   90.00
_cell.angle_beta   90.00
_cell.angle_gamma   90.00
#
_symmetry.space_group_name_H-M   'P 1'
#
loop_
_entity.id
_entity.type
_entity.pdbx_description
1 polymer ?
#
loop_
_entity_poly.entity_id
_entity_poly.type
_entity_poly.pdbx_seq_one_letter_code
_entity_poly.pdbx_strand_id
1 'polypeptide(L)'
;MGMNVNNGHSTRFWVDNWLSCAPLIKQVTRELFEVEAELPIASYCNEFGNWDIEVLSQALPYDIVLMIMAVAIDPTTKERDAVFWKLKSTGEFLVKTAYDVQSTQSLFKSSYWKQIW
;
A
#
# COMPACT_ATOMS: atom_id res chain seq x y z
N MET A 1 9.97 2.93 -2.89
CA MET A 1 8.87 3.92 -2.99
C MET A 1 8.04 3.87 -1.72
N GLY A 2 7.39 4.97 -1.37
CA GLY A 2 6.36 5.04 -0.32
C GLY A 2 5.02 5.43 -0.93
N MET A 3 3.94 5.21 -0.19
CA MET A 3 2.61 5.66 -0.57
C MET A 3 2.19 6.80 0.36
N ASN A 4 1.75 7.91 -0.22
CA ASN A 4 1.00 8.93 0.48
C ASN A 4 -0.48 8.58 0.32
N VAL A 5 -1.11 8.15 1.40
CA VAL A 5 -2.52 7.78 1.43
C VAL A 5 -3.32 9.04 1.71
N ASN A 6 -4.12 9.47 0.74
CA ASN A 6 -4.98 10.65 0.88
C ASN A 6 -6.41 10.16 1.14
N ASN A 7 -7.15 9.89 0.06
CA ASN A 7 -8.51 9.40 0.15
C ASN A 7 -8.63 7.88 0.35
N GLY A 8 -7.54 7.12 0.18
CA GLY A 8 -7.51 5.69 0.44
C GLY A 8 -8.34 4.83 -0.53
N HIS A 9 -8.87 5.39 -1.62
CA HIS A 9 -9.74 4.66 -2.57
C HIS A 9 -8.95 3.90 -3.64
N SER A 10 -7.69 4.25 -3.86
CA SER A 10 -6.86 3.69 -4.94
C SER A 10 -5.78 2.73 -4.46
N THR A 11 -5.56 2.65 -3.15
CA THR A 11 -4.56 1.79 -2.53
C THR A 11 -5.26 0.63 -1.83
N ARG A 12 -4.83 -0.60 -2.13
CA ARG A 12 -5.39 -1.81 -1.52
C ARG A 12 -4.82 -2.00 -0.13
N PHE A 13 -5.69 -2.26 0.84
CA PHE A 13 -5.32 -2.27 2.26
C PHE A 13 -4.32 -3.38 2.61
N TRP A 14 -4.49 -4.59 2.08
CA TRP A 14 -3.69 -5.74 2.50
C TRP A 14 -2.40 -5.92 1.70
N VAL A 15 -2.47 -5.71 0.40
CA VAL A 15 -1.45 -6.16 -0.54
C VAL A 15 -0.47 -5.06 -0.94
N ASP A 16 -0.89 -3.79 -0.91
CA ASP A 16 -0.01 -2.68 -1.25
C ASP A 16 0.83 -2.27 -0.03
N ASN A 17 2.07 -1.84 -0.28
CA ASN A 17 2.97 -1.42 0.81
C ASN A 17 2.77 0.07 1.15
N TRP A 18 1.66 0.37 1.82
CA TRP A 18 1.29 1.75 2.17
C TRP A 18 1.72 2.17 3.57
N LEU A 19 1.86 1.20 4.49
CA LEU A 19 2.47 1.43 5.79
C LEU A 19 4.00 1.38 5.67
N SER A 20 4.74 2.01 6.60
CA SER A 20 6.21 2.06 6.51
C SER A 20 6.93 0.72 6.80
N CYS A 21 6.18 -0.37 6.93
CA CYS A 21 6.68 -1.72 7.15
C CYS A 21 6.59 -2.58 5.86
N ALA A 22 6.12 -3.83 6.00
CA ALA A 22 5.79 -4.73 4.90
C ALA A 22 4.27 -4.67 4.61
N PRO A 23 3.81 -5.16 3.44
CA PRO A 23 2.38 -5.34 3.16
C PRO A 23 1.66 -6.09 4.29
N LEU A 24 0.48 -5.60 4.67
CA LEU A 24 -0.27 -6.09 5.84
C LEU A 24 -0.70 -7.56 5.69
N ILE A 25 -0.86 -8.07 4.46
CA ILE A 25 -1.11 -9.49 4.19
C ILE A 25 -0.03 -10.42 4.77
N LYS A 26 1.19 -9.92 4.99
CA LYS A 26 2.27 -10.70 5.63
C LYS A 26 2.21 -10.71 7.16
N GLN A 27 1.39 -9.84 7.73
CA GLN A 27 1.22 -9.66 9.18
C GLN A 27 -0.15 -10.15 9.66
N VAL A 28 -1.01 -10.63 8.75
CA VAL A 28 -2.35 -11.07 9.09
C VAL A 28 -2.30 -12.33 9.96
N THR A 29 -3.11 -12.36 11.01
CA THR A 29 -3.17 -13.48 11.97
C THR A 29 -4.20 -14.54 11.59
N ARG A 30 -5.00 -14.29 10.55
CA ARG A 30 -6.05 -15.16 10.03
C ARG A 30 -5.97 -15.31 8.51
N GLU A 31 -6.68 -16.28 7.97
CA GLU A 31 -6.89 -16.37 6.53
C GLU A 31 -7.72 -15.17 6.03
N LEU A 32 -7.29 -14.58 4.91
CA LEU A 32 -8.00 -13.52 4.20
C LEU A 32 -8.74 -14.11 3.01
N PHE A 33 -9.96 -13.65 2.78
CA PHE A 33 -10.66 -13.95 1.54
C PHE A 33 -10.07 -13.14 0.38
N GLU A 34 -10.14 -13.68 -0.84
CA GLU A 34 -9.65 -12.99 -2.05
C GLU A 34 -10.33 -11.62 -2.25
N VAL A 35 -11.62 -11.53 -1.92
CA VAL A 35 -12.37 -10.26 -1.97
C VAL A 35 -11.82 -9.24 -0.96
N GLU A 36 -11.42 -9.68 0.24
CA GLU A 36 -10.85 -8.78 1.24
C GLU A 36 -9.50 -8.23 0.79
N ALA A 37 -8.68 -9.05 0.13
CA ALA A 37 -7.35 -8.65 -0.34
C ALA A 37 -7.38 -7.48 -1.34
N GLU A 38 -8.46 -7.35 -2.11
CA GLU A 38 -8.66 -6.29 -3.09
C GLU A 38 -9.37 -5.05 -2.52
N LEU A 39 -9.81 -5.07 -1.26
CA LEU A 39 -10.48 -3.91 -0.66
C LEU A 39 -9.52 -2.72 -0.50
N PRO A 40 -9.97 -1.50 -0.84
CA PRO A 40 -9.19 -0.29 -0.66
C PRO A 40 -9.07 0.08 0.83
N ILE A 41 -8.12 0.95 1.15
CA ILE A 41 -7.93 1.46 2.51
C ILE A 41 -9.20 2.09 3.07
N ALA A 42 -9.92 2.86 2.23
CA ALA A 42 -11.15 3.53 2.60
C ALA A 42 -12.27 2.58 3.07
N SER A 43 -12.18 1.27 2.79
CA SER A 43 -13.15 0.28 3.27
C SER A 43 -12.99 -0.08 4.76
N TYR A 44 -11.89 0.32 5.39
CA TYR A 44 -11.57 0.00 6.79
C TYR A 44 -11.68 1.22 7.73
N CYS A 45 -12.29 2.29 7.26
CA CYS A 45 -12.54 3.50 8.04
C CYS A 45 -13.91 4.10 7.66
N ASN A 46 -14.48 4.92 8.55
CA ASN A 46 -15.66 5.70 8.22
C ASN A 46 -15.32 6.97 7.42
N GLU A 47 -16.34 7.72 7.01
CA GLU A 47 -16.21 8.97 6.24
C GLU A 47 -15.35 10.05 6.92
N PHE A 48 -15.17 9.97 8.24
CA PHE A 48 -14.32 10.90 9.00
C PHE A 48 -12.87 10.40 9.14
N GLY A 49 -12.51 9.31 8.48
CA GLY A 49 -11.19 8.69 8.59
C GLY A 49 -10.96 7.92 9.89
N ASN A 50 -12.00 7.66 10.69
CA ASN A 50 -11.86 6.83 11.88
C ASN A 50 -11.82 5.36 11.48
N TRP A 51 -10.73 4.69 11.83
CA TRP A 51 -10.50 3.27 11.57
C TRP A 51 -11.50 2.36 12.30
N ASP A 52 -11.89 1.26 11.64
CA ASP A 52 -12.69 0.19 12.24
C ASP A 52 -11.80 -0.72 13.10
N ILE A 53 -11.52 -0.27 14.33
CA ILE A 53 -10.57 -0.92 15.25
C ILE A 53 -10.98 -2.36 15.59
N GLU A 54 -12.28 -2.65 15.63
CA GLU A 54 -12.79 -3.99 15.93
C GLU A 54 -12.40 -4.97 14.83
N VAL A 55 -12.62 -4.59 13.56
CA VAL A 55 -12.23 -5.41 12.40
C VAL A 55 -10.71 -5.56 12.33
N LEU A 56 -9.96 -4.48 12.54
CA LEU A 56 -8.50 -4.51 12.46
C LEU A 56 -7.88 -5.39 13.55
N SER A 57 -8.39 -5.31 14.79
CA SER A 57 -7.86 -6.09 15.92
C SER A 57 -8.14 -7.59 15.82
N GLN A 58 -9.13 -8.00 15.02
CA GLN A 58 -9.40 -9.41 14.72
C GLN A 58 -8.43 -10.00 13.68
N ALA A 59 -7.84 -9.15 12.84
CA ALA A 59 -7.03 -9.58 11.70
C ALA A 59 -5.53 -9.29 11.86
N LEU A 60 -5.15 -8.36 12.74
CA LEU A 60 -3.79 -7.85 12.86
C LEU A 60 -3.28 -7.85 14.31
N PRO A 61 -1.95 -8.01 14.51
CA PRO A 61 -1.30 -7.79 15.78
C PRO A 61 -1.49 -6.35 16.29
N TYR A 62 -1.50 -6.19 17.61
CA TYR A 62 -1.78 -4.90 18.27
C TYR A 62 -0.83 -3.77 17.85
N ASP A 63 0.46 -4.07 17.69
CA ASP A 63 1.47 -3.10 17.25
C ASP A 63 1.20 -2.56 15.84
N ILE A 64 0.71 -3.40 14.93
CA ILE A 64 0.33 -3.00 13.58
C ILE A 64 -0.93 -2.14 13.60
N VAL A 65 -1.92 -2.48 14.44
CA VAL A 65 -3.14 -1.67 14.63
C VAL A 65 -2.77 -0.28 15.15
N LEU A 66 -1.86 -0.17 16.12
CA LEU A 66 -1.34 1.11 16.60
C LEU A 66 -0.70 1.94 15.48
N MET A 67 0.09 1.30 14.60
CA MET A 67 0.70 1.99 13.46
C MET A 67 -0.35 2.50 12.47
N ILE A 68 -1.41 1.73 12.21
CA ILE A 68 -2.52 2.14 11.34
C ILE A 68 -3.26 3.33 11.95
N MET A 69 -3.56 3.29 13.25
CA MET A 69 -4.23 4.39 13.95
C MET A 69 -3.45 5.71 13.90
N ALA A 70 -2.12 5.65 13.77
CA ALA A 70 -1.29 6.84 13.60
C ALA A 70 -1.38 7.47 12.19
N VAL A 71 -1.96 6.77 11.22
CA VAL A 71 -2.18 7.28 9.86
C VAL A 71 -3.51 8.02 9.83
N ALA A 72 -3.44 9.31 9.50
CA ALA A 72 -4.61 10.12 9.21
C ALA A 72 -4.97 10.02 7.73
N ILE A 73 -6.25 9.78 7.43
CA ILE A 73 -6.80 9.73 6.08
C ILE A 73 -8.09 10.53 6.02
N ASP A 74 -8.43 11.04 4.85
CA ASP A 74 -9.70 11.72 4.60
C ASP A 74 -10.39 11.04 3.41
N PRO A 75 -11.26 10.05 3.63
CA PRO A 75 -11.93 9.33 2.54
C PRO A 75 -12.83 10.22 1.66
N THR A 76 -13.16 11.43 2.10
CA THR A 76 -14.04 12.37 1.40
C THR A 76 -13.27 13.33 0.48
N THR A 77 -11.95 13.43 0.64
CA THR A 77 -11.14 14.31 -0.20
C THR A 77 -11.10 13.83 -1.66
N LYS A 78 -10.98 14.81 -2.57
CA LYS A 78 -10.77 14.55 -4.01
C LYS A 78 -9.32 14.19 -4.33
N GLU A 79 -8.40 14.39 -3.37
CA GLU A 79 -7.00 14.06 -3.52
C GLU A 79 -6.81 12.54 -3.53
N ARG A 80 -6.33 12.01 -4.67
CA ARG A 80 -6.05 10.59 -4.82
C ARG A 80 -4.75 10.20 -4.11
N ASP A 81 -4.62 8.93 -3.76
CA ASP A 81 -3.37 8.40 -3.23
C ASP A 81 -2.23 8.61 -4.24
N ALA A 82 -1.05 8.90 -3.72
CA ALA A 82 0.10 9.25 -4.53
C ALA A 82 1.35 8.48 -4.10
N VAL A 83 2.02 7.86 -5.07
CA VAL A 83 3.32 7.22 -4.82
C VAL A 83 4.39 8.30 -4.73
N PHE A 84 5.21 8.24 -3.69
CA PHE A 84 6.39 9.10 -3.55
C PHE A 84 7.68 8.29 -3.45
N TRP A 85 8.79 8.97 -3.71
CA TRP A 85 10.10 8.38 -3.55
C TRP A 85 10.51 8.46 -2.08
N LYS A 86 10.57 7.32 -1.38
CA LYS A 86 11.26 7.24 -0.09
C LYS A 86 12.74 7.51 -0.36
N LEU A 87 13.25 8.65 0.10
CA LEU A 87 14.69 8.84 0.24
C LEU A 87 15.20 7.71 1.14
N LYS A 88 16.24 6.98 0.74
CA LYS A 88 17.00 6.19 1.73
C LYS A 88 17.50 7.15 2.80
N SER A 89 17.51 6.73 4.06
CA SER A 89 18.04 7.51 5.19
C SER A 89 19.52 7.91 5.01
N THR A 90 20.20 7.40 3.97
CA THR A 90 21.54 7.80 3.57
C THR A 90 21.59 9.08 2.73
N GLY A 91 20.46 9.65 2.29
CA GLY A 91 20.44 10.86 1.45
C GLY A 91 20.94 10.66 0.02
N GLU A 92 21.28 9.44 -0.38
CA GLU A 92 21.85 9.14 -1.68
C GLU A 92 20.75 8.83 -2.72
N PHE A 93 20.53 9.77 -3.64
CA PHE A 93 19.79 9.53 -4.86
C PHE A 93 20.68 8.81 -5.87
N LEU A 94 20.61 7.48 -5.93
CA LEU A 94 21.28 6.72 -6.98
C LEU A 94 20.32 6.50 -8.16
N VAL A 95 20.69 7.06 -9.33
CA VAL A 95 19.97 6.90 -10.61
C VAL A 95 19.68 5.43 -10.95
N LYS A 96 20.55 4.51 -10.49
CA LYS A 96 20.37 3.05 -10.64
C LYS A 96 19.03 2.53 -10.07
N THR A 97 18.60 3.05 -8.92
CA THR A 97 17.36 2.61 -8.28
C THR A 97 16.11 3.06 -9.05
N ALA A 98 16.18 4.19 -9.74
CA ALA A 98 15.08 4.63 -10.61
C ALA A 98 14.98 3.74 -11.86
N TYR A 99 16.13 3.37 -12.45
CA TYR A 99 16.19 2.44 -13.57
C TYR A 99 15.72 1.03 -13.20
N ASP A 100 16.09 0.51 -12.02
CA ASP A 100 15.65 -0.82 -11.57
C ASP A 100 14.12 -0.89 -11.36
N VAL A 101 13.50 0.18 -10.86
CA VAL A 101 12.02 0.22 -10.72
C VAL A 101 11.34 0.26 -12.10
N GLN A 102 11.90 1.03 -13.04
CA GLN A 102 11.35 1.13 -14.40
C GLN A 102 11.55 -0.16 -15.20
N SER A 103 12.71 -0.81 -15.07
CA SER A 103 12.99 -2.09 -15.72
C SER A 103 12.11 -3.20 -15.15
N THR A 104 11.89 -3.24 -13.83
CA THR A 104 10.97 -4.20 -13.21
C THR A 104 9.52 -4.00 -13.69
N GLN A 105 9.04 -2.75 -13.80
CA GLN A 105 7.73 -2.46 -14.40
C GLN A 105 7.67 -2.83 -15.89
N SER A 106 8.77 -2.69 -16.63
CA SER A 106 8.85 -3.09 -18.04
C SER A 106 8.82 -4.61 -18.22
N LEU A 107 9.45 -5.38 -17.30
CA LEU A 107 9.42 -6.84 -17.30
C LEU A 107 8.00 -7.39 -17.07
N PHE A 108 7.18 -6.72 -16.26
CA PHE A 108 5.75 -7.06 -16.11
C PHE A 108 4.89 -6.63 -17.32
N LYS A 109 5.37 -5.70 -18.17
CA LYS A 109 4.67 -5.25 -19.39
C LYS A 109 5.17 -5.91 -20.68
N SER A 110 6.29 -6.64 -20.67
CA SER A 110 6.86 -7.21 -21.90
C SER A 110 6.81 -8.74 -21.93
N SER A 111 5.60 -9.30 -21.97
CA SER A 111 5.38 -10.66 -22.50
C SER A 111 4.84 -10.63 -23.93
N TYR A 112 5.41 -9.78 -24.80
CA TYR A 112 5.02 -9.71 -26.22
C TYR A 112 6.19 -9.73 -27.22
N TRP A 113 7.44 -9.89 -26.78
CA TRP A 113 8.59 -9.86 -27.71
C TRP A 113 9.27 -11.20 -27.96
N LYS A 114 8.56 -12.33 -27.80
CA LYS A 114 9.02 -13.65 -28.27
C LYS A 114 8.33 -14.14 -29.54
N GLN A 115 8.02 -13.24 -30.48
CA GLN A 115 7.43 -13.63 -31.76
C GLN A 115 7.95 -12.88 -32.99
N ILE A 116 9.19 -12.39 -32.99
CA ILE A 116 9.84 -12.05 -34.26
C ILE A 116 11.27 -12.57 -34.23
N TRP A 117 11.55 -13.35 -35.26
CA TRP A 117 12.76 -14.09 -35.59
C TRP A 117 14.05 -13.27 -35.55
#